data_AF-A0A958K5A2-F1
#
_entry.id   AF-A0A958K5A2-F1
#
_cell.length_a   1.000
_cell.length_b   1.000
_cell.length_c   1.000
_cell.angle_alpha   90.00
_cell.angle_beta   90.00
_cell.angle_gamma   90.00
#
_symmetry.space_group_name_H-M   'P 1'
#
loop_
_entity.id
_entity.type
_entity.pdbx_description
1 polymer ?
#
loop_
_entity_poly.entity_id
_entity_poly.type
_entity_poly.pdbx_seq_one_letter_code
_entity_poly.pdbx_strand_id
1 'polypeptide(L)'
;MNQSEETFHSRLHLLIQKCRKALRLYTTMGKSDLARQDEYQELQVLEWRELNQDLLKHLVHAVEHPSPKAMIAGVQSLRDRFYSEWRTVEAELHTNHKGLIAAAENGDFIKAALLSKSLVSQKARMQASQAAHHELQELLQNSKLSFQSMPLEQDEAPVVEPVMAKVIPLRKKRSGE
;
A
#
# COMPACT_ATOMS: atom_id res chain seq x y z
N MET A 1 -16.29 -0.41 -27.53
CA MET A 1 -15.41 -1.28 -26.73
C MET A 1 -15.72 -1.00 -25.26
N ASN A 2 -16.48 -1.90 -24.63
CA ASN A 2 -16.96 -1.73 -23.27
C ASN A 2 -15.80 -1.95 -22.30
N GLN A 3 -15.22 -0.87 -21.77
CA GLN A 3 -14.43 -0.94 -20.54
C GLN A 3 -15.41 -1.29 -19.43
N SER A 4 -15.53 -2.58 -19.12
CA SER A 4 -16.19 -3.02 -17.89
C SER A 4 -15.44 -2.36 -16.74
N GLU A 5 -16.16 -1.66 -15.88
CA GLU A 5 -15.58 -0.98 -14.73
C GLU A 5 -14.86 -2.01 -13.85
N GLU A 6 -13.53 -2.04 -13.92
CA GLU A 6 -12.75 -2.85 -13.00
C GLU A 6 -13.02 -2.35 -11.58
N THR A 7 -13.51 -3.24 -10.73
CA THR A 7 -13.71 -2.93 -9.31
C THR A 7 -12.37 -2.85 -8.60
N PHE A 8 -12.32 -2.21 -7.44
CA PHE A 8 -11.12 -2.22 -6.60
C PHE A 8 -10.66 -3.65 -6.27
N HIS A 9 -11.62 -4.56 -6.03
CA HIS A 9 -11.35 -5.96 -5.75
C HIS A 9 -10.69 -6.67 -6.93
N SER A 10 -11.14 -6.47 -8.18
CA SER A 10 -10.50 -7.10 -9.35
C SER A 10 -9.08 -6.59 -9.57
N ARG A 11 -8.82 -5.29 -9.38
CA ARG A 11 -7.47 -4.73 -9.45
C ARG A 11 -6.54 -5.26 -8.36
N LEU A 12 -7.05 -5.40 -7.13
CA LEU A 12 -6.29 -5.98 -6.02
C LEU A 12 -5.93 -7.45 -6.30
N HIS A 13 -6.85 -8.23 -6.85
CA HIS A 13 -6.56 -9.60 -7.32
C HIS A 13 -5.50 -9.61 -8.43
N LEU A 14 -5.55 -8.67 -9.38
CA LEU A 14 -4.53 -8.55 -10.42
C LEU A 14 -3.14 -8.28 -9.82
N LEU A 15 -3.06 -7.38 -8.84
CA LEU A 15 -1.82 -7.11 -8.12
C LEU A 15 -1.29 -8.35 -7.38
N ILE A 16 -2.17 -9.11 -6.71
CA ILE A 16 -1.82 -10.40 -6.10
C ILE A 16 -1.22 -11.37 -7.13
N GLN A 17 -1.81 -11.44 -8.34
CA GLN A 17 -1.28 -12.28 -9.42
C GLN A 17 0.08 -11.78 -9.93
N LYS A 18 0.30 -10.46 -10.02
CA LYS A 18 1.61 -9.87 -10.32
C LYS A 18 2.65 -10.32 -9.28
N CYS A 19 2.37 -10.18 -7.99
CA CYS A 19 3.27 -10.59 -6.89
C CYS A 19 3.60 -12.09 -6.97
N ARG A 20 2.60 -12.95 -7.22
CA ARG A 20 2.82 -14.41 -7.40
C ARG A 20 3.73 -14.72 -8.60
N LYS A 21 3.55 -14.02 -9.72
CA LYS A 21 4.42 -14.17 -10.89
C LYS A 21 5.85 -13.73 -10.58
N ALA A 22 6.02 -12.58 -9.93
CA ALA A 22 7.31 -12.08 -9.49
C ALA A 22 8.03 -13.05 -8.54
N LEU A 23 7.32 -13.59 -7.54
CA LEU A 23 7.88 -14.59 -6.62
C LEU A 23 8.38 -15.84 -7.34
N ARG A 24 7.62 -16.36 -8.30
CA ARG A 24 8.07 -17.51 -9.11
C ARG A 24 9.34 -17.16 -9.89
N LEU A 25 9.38 -16.00 -10.54
CA LEU A 25 10.55 -15.53 -11.27
C LEU A 25 11.79 -15.45 -10.39
N TYR A 26 11.71 -14.74 -9.25
CA TYR A 26 12.86 -14.59 -8.34
C TYR A 26 13.26 -15.90 -7.67
N THR A 27 12.31 -16.80 -7.43
CA THR A 27 12.61 -18.16 -6.94
C THR A 27 13.34 -18.98 -7.98
N THR A 28 12.97 -18.88 -9.26
CA THR A 28 13.69 -19.58 -10.35
C THR A 28 15.07 -18.97 -10.61
N MET A 29 15.19 -17.64 -10.54
CA MET A 29 16.47 -16.94 -10.72
C MET A 29 17.48 -17.29 -9.63
N GLY A 30 17.03 -17.47 -8.38
CA GLY A 30 17.90 -17.87 -7.26
C GLY A 30 18.16 -19.37 -7.13
N LYS A 31 17.69 -20.22 -8.06
CA LYS A 31 17.94 -21.67 -8.10
C LYS A 31 18.81 -22.08 -9.30
N SER A 32 19.22 -21.12 -10.13
CA SER A 32 19.95 -21.43 -11.35
C SER A 32 21.41 -21.74 -11.01
N ASP A 33 21.75 -23.03 -11.01
CA ASP A 33 23.07 -23.62 -10.73
C ASP A 33 24.10 -23.34 -11.85
N LEU A 34 24.02 -22.19 -12.52
CA LEU A 34 24.93 -21.79 -13.58
C LEU A 34 26.18 -21.14 -12.99
N ALA A 35 26.95 -21.88 -12.19
CA ALA A 35 28.40 -21.82 -11.85
C ALA A 35 29.15 -20.47 -11.73
N ARG A 36 28.51 -19.32 -11.89
CA ARG A 36 29.04 -17.94 -11.93
C ARG A 36 27.92 -16.91 -11.73
N GLN A 37 26.93 -17.16 -10.86
CA GLN A 37 26.08 -16.04 -10.45
C GLN A 37 26.91 -15.10 -9.59
N ASP A 38 26.87 -13.82 -9.96
CA ASP A 38 27.48 -12.74 -9.22
C ASP A 38 26.81 -12.65 -7.85
N GLU A 39 27.57 -12.72 -6.76
CA GLU A 39 27.07 -12.63 -5.37
C GLU A 39 26.15 -11.40 -5.20
N TYR A 40 26.45 -10.32 -5.91
CA TYR A 40 25.62 -9.11 -5.92
C TYR A 40 24.26 -9.29 -6.58
N GLN A 41 24.16 -10.16 -7.59
CA GLN A 41 22.89 -10.49 -8.23
C GLN A 41 22.01 -11.33 -7.30
N GLU A 42 22.60 -12.30 -6.59
CA GLU A 42 21.87 -13.11 -5.62
C GLU A 42 21.28 -12.26 -4.50
N LEU A 43 22.07 -11.32 -3.96
CA LEU A 43 21.60 -10.35 -2.96
C LEU A 43 20.43 -9.53 -3.48
N GLN A 44 20.50 -9.03 -4.72
CA GLN A 44 19.39 -8.29 -5.31
C GLN A 44 18.13 -9.15 -5.44
N VAL A 45 18.25 -10.36 -5.98
CA VAL A 45 17.13 -11.29 -6.17
C VAL A 45 16.49 -11.66 -4.83
N LEU A 46 17.29 -11.84 -3.78
CA LEU A 46 16.81 -12.11 -2.43
C LEU A 46 15.90 -11.00 -1.92
N GLU A 47 16.36 -9.75 -1.97
CA GLU A 47 15.60 -8.58 -1.49
C GLU A 47 14.27 -8.41 -2.24
N TRP A 48 14.29 -8.56 -3.56
CA TRP A 48 13.07 -8.52 -4.38
C TRP A 48 12.10 -9.66 -4.04
N ARG A 49 12.62 -10.87 -3.78
CA ARG A 49 11.81 -12.02 -3.42
C ARG A 49 11.14 -11.83 -2.05
N GLU A 50 11.91 -11.43 -1.04
CA GLU A 50 11.40 -11.22 0.31
C GLU A 50 10.33 -10.15 0.34
N LEU A 51 10.56 -9.03 -0.36
CA LEU A 51 9.59 -7.95 -0.42
C LEU A 51 8.29 -8.36 -1.13
N ASN A 52 8.38 -9.11 -2.24
CA ASN A 52 7.19 -9.62 -2.91
C ASN A 52 6.43 -10.65 -2.06
N GLN A 53 7.13 -11.42 -1.23
CA GLN A 53 6.51 -12.38 -0.31
C GLN A 53 5.74 -11.65 0.78
N ASP A 54 6.35 -10.62 1.35
CA ASP A 54 5.74 -9.78 2.36
C ASP A 54 4.54 -8.98 1.82
N LEU A 55 4.69 -8.37 0.64
CA LEU A 55 3.61 -7.69 -0.06
C LEU A 55 2.44 -8.66 -0.33
N LEU A 56 2.71 -9.84 -0.90
CA LEU A 56 1.68 -10.83 -1.18
C LEU A 56 0.91 -11.26 0.07
N LYS A 57 1.61 -11.52 1.18
CA LYS A 57 1.00 -11.89 2.46
C LYS A 57 -0.02 -10.85 2.91
N HIS A 58 0.37 -9.57 2.88
CA HIS A 58 -0.51 -8.48 3.31
C HIS A 58 -1.65 -8.21 2.33
N LEU A 59 -1.43 -8.36 1.02
CA LEU A 59 -2.50 -8.21 0.02
C LEU A 59 -3.56 -9.31 0.13
N VAL A 60 -3.15 -10.57 0.33
CA VAL A 60 -4.08 -11.68 0.55
C VAL A 60 -4.91 -11.42 1.82
N HIS A 61 -4.26 -10.99 2.90
CA HIS A 61 -4.97 -10.65 4.12
C HIS A 61 -5.95 -9.48 3.94
N ALA A 62 -5.58 -8.45 3.17
CA ALA A 62 -6.48 -7.33 2.87
C ALA A 62 -7.73 -7.78 2.10
N VAL A 63 -7.61 -8.72 1.16
CA VAL A 63 -8.75 -9.28 0.39
C VAL A 63 -9.71 -10.08 1.27
N GLU A 64 -9.21 -10.73 2.33
CA GLU A 64 -10.05 -11.51 3.26
C GLU A 64 -11.01 -10.63 4.08
N HIS A 65 -10.84 -9.30 4.06
CA HIS A 65 -11.72 -8.40 4.80
C HIS A 65 -13.11 -8.32 4.15
N PRO A 66 -14.19 -8.52 4.93
CA PRO A 66 -15.56 -8.56 4.39
C PRO A 66 -16.08 -7.18 3.97
N SER A 67 -15.46 -6.09 4.43
CA SER A 67 -15.87 -4.72 4.11
C SER A 67 -14.92 -4.07 3.10
N PRO A 68 -15.43 -3.51 1.99
CA PRO A 68 -14.61 -2.76 1.03
C PRO A 68 -13.84 -1.59 1.66
N LYS A 69 -14.42 -0.94 2.68
CA LYS A 69 -13.76 0.15 3.40
C LYS A 69 -12.54 -0.34 4.18
N ALA A 70 -12.69 -1.47 4.88
CA ALA A 70 -11.60 -2.08 5.65
C ALA A 70 -10.48 -2.59 4.74
N MET A 71 -10.83 -3.19 3.60
CA MET A 71 -9.87 -3.61 2.58
C MET A 71 -9.07 -2.42 2.02
N ILE A 72 -9.72 -1.31 1.66
CA ILE A 72 -9.04 -0.09 1.18
C ILE A 72 -8.13 0.49 2.28
N ALA A 73 -8.60 0.55 3.53
CA ALA A 73 -7.81 1.03 4.65
C ALA A 73 -6.56 0.15 4.89
N GLY A 74 -6.69 -1.17 4.76
CA GLY A 74 -5.56 -2.10 4.84
C GLY A 74 -4.52 -1.84 3.75
N VAL A 75 -4.96 -1.63 2.50
CA VAL A 75 -4.06 -1.28 1.38
C VAL A 75 -3.40 0.09 1.58
N GLN A 76 -4.11 1.08 2.12
CA GLN A 76 -3.53 2.39 2.47
C GLN A 76 -2.45 2.27 3.53
N SER A 77 -2.73 1.54 4.62
CA SER A 77 -1.74 1.29 5.67
C SER A 77 -0.51 0.56 5.12
N LEU A 78 -0.71 -0.39 4.20
CA LEU A 78 0.38 -1.12 3.56
C LEU A 78 1.23 -0.20 2.67
N ARG A 79 0.60 0.70 1.91
CA ARG A 79 1.31 1.71 1.10
C ARG A 79 2.18 2.60 1.97
N ASP A 80 1.64 3.07 3.10
CA ASP A 80 2.34 3.99 4.00
C ASP A 80 3.52 3.30 4.69
N ARG A 81 3.38 2.02 5.02
CA ARG A 81 4.49 1.19 5.50
C ARG A 81 5.62 1.10 4.48
N PHE A 82 5.32 0.71 3.23
CA PHE A 82 6.35 0.62 2.19
C PHE A 82 6.98 1.97 1.83
N TYR A 83 6.23 3.07 1.95
CA TYR A 83 6.79 4.41 1.85
C TYR A 83 7.80 4.67 2.96
N SER A 84 7.44 4.40 4.22
CA SER A 84 8.33 4.58 5.37
C SER A 84 9.59 3.71 5.25
N GLU A 85 9.44 2.45 4.86
CA GLU A 85 10.56 1.53 4.61
C GLU A 85 11.47 2.06 3.51
N TRP A 86 10.91 2.50 2.37
CA TRP A 86 11.69 3.12 1.30
C TRP A 86 12.50 4.32 1.79
N ARG A 87 11.87 5.29 2.47
CA ARG A 87 12.56 6.49 2.97
C ARG A 87 13.66 6.14 3.98
N THR A 88 13.42 5.14 4.83
CA THR A 88 14.39 4.68 5.83
C THR A 88 15.61 4.06 5.16
N VAL A 89 15.39 3.11 4.24
CA VAL A 89 16.49 2.43 3.53
C VAL A 89 17.26 3.41 2.64
N GLU A 90 16.62 4.40 2.04
CA GLU A 90 17.30 5.46 1.27
C GLU A 90 18.26 6.28 2.15
N ALA A 91 17.83 6.65 3.36
CA ALA A 91 18.68 7.38 4.30
C ALA A 91 19.88 6.55 4.78
N GLU A 92 19.66 5.26 5.05
CA GLU A 92 20.73 4.31 5.39
C GLU A 92 21.72 4.11 4.24
N LEU A 93 21.21 3.98 3.00
CA LEU A 93 22.01 3.84 1.79
C LEU A 93 22.95 5.04 1.63
N HIS A 94 22.45 6.26 1.81
CA HIS A 94 23.27 7.48 1.76
C HIS A 94 24.36 7.50 2.85
N THR A 95 24.03 7.04 4.05
CA THR A 95 24.97 6.98 5.18
C THR A 95 26.09 5.97 4.89
N ASN A 96 25.72 4.76 4.46
CA ASN A 96 26.67 3.70 4.13
C ASN A 96 27.51 4.03 2.89
N HIS A 97 26.96 4.77 1.93
CA HIS A 97 27.71 5.22 0.76
C HIS A 97 28.84 6.19 1.16
N LYS A 98 28.56 7.15 2.05
CA LYS A 98 29.60 8.01 2.63
C LYS A 98 30.64 7.19 3.41
N GLY A 99 30.17 6.18 4.15
CA GLY A 99 31.05 5.24 4.86
C GLY A 99 31.97 4.46 3.92
N LEU A 100 31.48 4.05 2.74
CA LEU A 100 32.26 3.35 1.73
C LEU A 100 33.36 4.25 1.16
N ILE A 101 33.01 5.50 0.82
CA ILE A 101 33.98 6.49 0.33
C ILE A 101 35.10 6.68 1.35
N ALA A 102 34.74 6.93 2.62
CA ALA A 102 35.72 7.09 3.69
C ALA A 102 36.59 5.83 3.89
N ALA A 103 36.01 4.62 3.80
CA ALA A 103 36.79 3.38 3.90
C ALA A 103 37.78 3.22 2.74
N ALA A 104 37.35 3.56 1.52
CA ALA A 104 38.20 3.51 0.33
C ALA A 104 39.34 4.54 0.39
N GLU A 105 39.05 5.78 0.82
CA GLU A 105 40.05 6.85 0.99
C GLU A 105 41.11 6.51 2.05
N ASN A 106 40.71 5.80 3.11
CA ASN A 106 41.62 5.38 4.18
C ASN A 106 42.34 4.06 3.88
N GLY A 107 42.10 3.42 2.73
CA GLY A 107 42.69 2.13 2.36
C GLY A 107 42.17 0.93 3.18
N ASP A 108 41.04 1.08 3.87
CA ASP A 108 40.36 -0.02 4.58
C ASP A 108 39.52 -0.83 3.60
N PHE A 109 40.19 -1.69 2.83
CA PHE A 109 39.56 -2.49 1.78
C PHE A 109 38.61 -3.56 2.32
N ILE A 110 38.81 -4.03 3.56
CA ILE A 110 37.92 -5.01 4.19
C ILE A 110 36.56 -4.36 4.46
N LYS A 111 36.57 -3.18 5.12
CA LYS A 111 35.36 -2.42 5.37
C LYS A 111 34.69 -1.97 4.08
N ALA A 112 35.47 -1.54 3.08
CA ALA A 112 34.93 -1.16 1.78
C ALA A 112 34.21 -2.33 1.09
N ALA A 113 34.79 -3.54 1.11
CA ALA A 113 34.16 -4.73 0.54
C ALA A 113 32.85 -5.10 1.25
N LEU A 114 32.83 -5.04 2.59
CA LEU A 114 31.62 -5.30 3.38
C LEU A 114 30.52 -4.26 3.09
N LEU A 115 30.87 -2.98 3.03
CA LEU A 115 29.94 -1.90 2.71
C LEU A 115 29.42 -2.01 1.28
N SER A 116 30.24 -2.43 0.32
CA SER A 116 29.80 -2.67 -1.06
C SER A 116 28.67 -3.69 -1.15
N LYS A 117 28.82 -4.84 -0.47
CA LYS A 117 27.77 -5.87 -0.38
C LYS A 117 26.50 -5.34 0.27
N SER A 118 26.65 -4.64 1.40
CA SER A 118 25.51 -4.01 2.09
C SER A 118 24.78 -3.01 1.21
N LEU A 119 25.50 -2.19 0.44
CA LEU A 119 24.91 -1.17 -0.43
C LEU A 119 24.13 -1.78 -1.59
N VAL A 120 24.58 -2.91 -2.15
CA VAL A 120 23.84 -3.63 -3.19
C VAL A 120 22.50 -4.16 -2.64
N SER A 121 22.52 -4.82 -1.48
CA SER A 121 21.28 -5.29 -0.82
C SER A 121 20.36 -4.11 -0.48
N GLN A 122 20.87 -3.05 0.16
CA GLN A 122 20.08 -1.87 0.52
C GLN A 122 19.47 -1.18 -0.71
N LYS A 123 20.24 -1.06 -1.82
CA LYS A 123 19.73 -0.48 -3.06
C LYS A 123 18.58 -1.31 -3.63
N ALA A 124 18.74 -2.64 -3.64
CA ALA A 124 17.68 -3.54 -4.10
C ALA A 124 16.42 -3.43 -3.25
N ARG A 125 16.57 -3.43 -1.92
CA ARG A 125 15.47 -3.24 -0.97
C ARG A 125 14.76 -1.91 -1.15
N MET A 126 15.52 -0.82 -1.33
CA MET A 126 15.01 0.52 -1.59
C MET A 126 14.14 0.53 -2.86
N GLN A 127 14.67 -0.01 -3.96
CA GLN A 127 13.95 -0.07 -5.25
C GLN A 127 12.71 -0.96 -5.17
N ALA A 128 12.80 -2.09 -4.48
CA ALA A 128 11.67 -2.99 -4.28
C ALA A 128 10.56 -2.33 -3.43
N SER A 129 10.93 -1.63 -2.35
CA SER A 129 10.00 -0.90 -1.47
C SER A 129 9.33 0.25 -2.21
N GLN A 130 10.11 1.00 -2.98
CA GLN A 130 9.62 2.04 -3.87
C GLN A 130 8.60 1.46 -4.87
N ALA A 131 8.94 0.37 -5.57
CA ALA A 131 8.04 -0.26 -6.53
C ALA A 131 6.71 -0.73 -5.89
N ALA A 132 6.77 -1.36 -4.71
CA ALA A 132 5.57 -1.75 -3.98
C ALA A 132 4.72 -0.54 -3.59
N HIS A 133 5.34 0.53 -3.07
CA HIS A 133 4.65 1.77 -2.78
C HIS A 133 3.91 2.33 -4.01
N HIS A 134 4.58 2.38 -5.17
CA HIS A 134 3.98 2.90 -6.40
C HIS A 134 2.82 2.04 -6.91
N GLU A 135 2.97 0.72 -6.93
CA GLU A 135 1.89 -0.19 -7.35
C GLU A 135 0.65 -0.06 -6.43
N LEU A 136 0.87 0.10 -5.11
CA LEU A 136 -0.22 0.31 -4.15
C LEU A 136 -0.87 1.70 -4.31
N GLN A 137 -0.06 2.73 -4.56
CA GLN A 137 -0.54 4.08 -4.82
C GLN A 137 -1.37 4.13 -6.10
N GLU A 138 -0.94 3.47 -7.17
CA GLU A 138 -1.68 3.37 -8.43
C GLU A 138 -3.02 2.64 -8.22
N LEU A 139 -3.00 1.51 -7.50
CA LEU A 139 -4.22 0.77 -7.13
C LEU A 139 -5.24 1.66 -6.40
N LEU A 140 -4.77 2.51 -5.47
CA LEU A 140 -5.60 3.43 -4.68
C LEU A 140 -6.05 4.67 -5.45
N GLN A 141 -5.28 5.15 -6.43
CA GLN A 141 -5.69 6.27 -7.28
C GLN A 141 -6.79 5.84 -8.26
N ASN A 142 -6.61 4.67 -8.88
CA ASN A 142 -7.58 4.10 -9.82
C ASN A 142 -8.89 3.67 -9.14
N SER A 143 -8.91 3.53 -7.81
CA SER A 143 -10.14 3.25 -7.06
C SER A 143 -11.06 4.45 -6.91
N LYS A 144 -10.51 5.68 -6.92
CA LYS A 144 -11.28 6.91 -6.74
C LYS A 144 -12.13 7.27 -7.97
N LEU A 145 -11.83 6.69 -9.13
CA LEU A 145 -12.60 6.84 -10.36
C LEU A 145 -13.81 5.88 -10.45
N SER A 146 -13.88 4.89 -9.56
CA SER A 146 -14.90 3.81 -9.58
C SER A 146 -15.99 3.97 -8.50
N PHE A 147 -16.00 5.07 -7.74
CA PHE A 147 -17.19 5.46 -6.98
C PHE A 147 -18.15 6.20 -7.92
N GLN A 148 -18.58 5.54 -9.01
CA GLN A 148 -19.82 5.95 -9.65
C GLN A 148 -20.94 5.71 -8.64
N SER A 149 -21.57 6.82 -8.29
CA SER A 149 -22.77 6.95 -7.47
C SER A 149 -23.78 5.86 -7.81
N MET A 150 -23.91 4.88 -6.91
CA MET A 150 -25.18 4.18 -6.73
C MET A 150 -26.21 5.28 -6.42
N PRO A 151 -27.29 5.43 -7.21
CA PRO A 151 -28.42 6.20 -6.75
C PRO A 151 -28.89 5.53 -5.47
N LEU A 152 -28.83 6.25 -4.36
CA LEU A 152 -29.69 5.91 -3.23
C LEU A 152 -31.10 6.05 -3.80
N GLU A 153 -31.78 4.92 -4.02
CA GLU A 153 -33.23 4.92 -4.18
C GLU A 153 -33.78 5.72 -3.00
N GLN A 154 -34.30 6.90 -3.33
CA GLN A 154 -35.09 7.69 -2.42
C GLN A 154 -36.34 6.88 -2.17
N ASP A 155 -36.36 6.17 -1.06
CA ASP A 155 -37.57 5.64 -0.46
C ASP A 155 -38.46 6.86 -0.15
N GLU A 156 -39.41 7.16 -1.05
CA GLU A 156 -40.42 8.19 -0.87
C GLU A 156 -41.30 7.79 0.32
N ALA A 157 -40.85 8.13 1.52
CA ALA A 157 -41.72 8.19 2.67
C ALA A 157 -42.74 9.32 2.45
N PRO A 158 -44.05 9.09 2.59
CA PRO A 158 -45.05 10.12 2.38
C PRO A 158 -44.84 11.27 3.37
N VAL A 159 -44.76 12.49 2.83
CA VAL A 159 -44.67 13.74 3.59
C VAL A 159 -45.91 13.86 4.48
N VAL A 160 -45.75 13.61 5.77
CA VAL A 160 -46.76 13.95 6.78
C VAL A 160 -46.62 15.44 7.07
N GLU A 161 -47.58 16.24 6.60
CA GLU A 161 -47.65 17.66 6.90
C GLU A 161 -47.71 17.90 8.43
N PRO A 162 -46.93 18.85 8.97
CA PRO A 162 -46.97 19.17 10.38
C PRO A 162 -48.28 19.89 10.72
N VAL A 163 -49.16 19.21 11.46
CA VAL A 163 -50.40 19.79 12.01
C VAL A 163 -50.02 20.86 13.04
N MET A 164 -50.31 22.13 12.74
CA MET A 164 -50.12 23.23 13.68
C MET A 164 -50.94 23.03 14.95
N ALA A 165 -50.28 23.02 16.10
CA ALA A 165 -50.90 22.89 17.40
C ALA A 165 -51.83 24.08 17.71
N LYS A 166 -53.10 23.80 18.01
CA LYS A 166 -54.07 24.81 18.47
C LYS A 166 -53.68 25.31 19.86
N VAL A 167 -53.34 26.59 19.95
CA VAL A 167 -53.06 27.31 21.19
C VAL A 167 -54.33 27.40 22.05
N ILE A 168 -54.27 26.84 23.26
CA ILE A 168 -55.34 26.91 24.26
C ILE A 168 -55.24 28.26 25.00
N PRO A 169 -56.25 29.15 24.96
CA PRO A 169 -56.21 30.37 25.74
C PRO A 169 -56.48 30.10 27.22
N LEU A 170 -55.51 30.42 28.07
CA LEU A 170 -55.64 30.38 29.53
C LEU A 170 -56.53 31.53 30.01
N ARG A 171 -57.70 31.18 30.59
CA ARG A 171 -58.59 32.12 31.29
C ARG A 171 -57.84 32.81 32.45
N LYS A 172 -57.64 34.12 32.36
CA LYS A 172 -57.23 34.94 33.51
C LYS A 172 -58.38 35.01 34.52
N LYS A 173 -58.17 34.46 35.71
CA LYS A 173 -59.02 34.62 36.90
C LYS A 173 -58.26 35.45 37.92
N ARG A 174 -58.87 36.55 38.35
CA ARG A 174 -58.93 37.13 39.72
C ARG A 174 -59.39 38.59 39.58
N SER A 175 -60.66 38.94 39.84
CA SER A 175 -61.29 39.23 41.13
C SER A 175 -60.54 40.24 42.00
N GLY A 176 -61.08 41.47 42.07
CA GLY A 176 -61.26 42.23 43.31
C GLY A 176 -60.16 43.23 43.67
N GLU A 177 -60.42 44.51 43.37
CA GLU A 177 -60.65 45.58 44.36
C GLU A 177 -61.71 46.54 43.80
#